data_AF-A0A7L2T4U5-F1
#
_entry.id   AF-A0A7L2T4U5-F1
#
_cell.length_a   1.000
_cell.length_b   1.000
_cell.length_c   1.000
_cell.angle_alpha   90.00
_cell.angle_beta   90.00
_cell.angle_gamma   90.00
#
_symmetry.space_group_name_H-M   'P 1'
#
loop_
_entity.id
_entity.type
_entity.pdbx_description
1 polymer ?
#
loop_
_entity_poly.entity_id
_entity_poly.type
_entity_poly.pdbx_seq_one_letter_code
_entity_poly.pdbx_strand_id
1 'polypeptide(L)'
;RLRALNRLQVILQHLKMSKQTDSTAEVLLEKKGGAGIITLNRPKALNALNLSMIQQIYPQIKTWEQDPETFLIIIKGTGGKAFCAGGDIRAITEAGKVGDKLSQDFFRGEYRLNNAIGTCKKPYVALIDGITMGGGVGVSVHGHFRVATEKTLFAMPETAIGLFPDVGGGYFLPRLSGKIGYYLALTGCRLKGRDVLKVGIATHFVESEKLPALEKDLIALKSPSKEKIADLLNSYHMKCTVDQEKEFVLDEHMEKINSLFSANSMEEIVKKLKQDGSPFAMKQLETLNKMSPTSLKLTLRQLREGASMSLQEVLRMEYRLSQACMKGHDFYEGVRAVLIDKDQSPKWKPAALEEVSDEFVDNCFKPLGNDDLKL
;
A
#
# COMPACT_ATOMS: atom_id res chain seq x y z
N ARG A 1 23.89 9.51 53.72
CA ARG A 1 24.61 9.53 52.42
C ARG A 1 24.21 8.37 51.49
N LEU A 2 24.01 7.12 51.96
CA LEU A 2 23.63 5.97 51.11
C LEU A 2 22.22 6.06 50.44
N ARG A 3 21.22 6.70 51.05
CA ARG A 3 19.86 6.77 50.48
C ARG A 3 19.74 7.66 49.22
N ALA A 4 20.62 8.66 49.08
CA ALA A 4 20.65 9.53 47.90
C ALA A 4 21.27 8.83 46.68
N LEU A 5 22.31 8.01 46.90
CA LEU A 5 22.96 7.20 45.86
C LEU A 5 22.02 6.15 45.26
N ASN A 6 21.21 5.48 46.10
CA ASN A 6 20.23 4.50 45.62
C ASN A 6 19.11 5.14 44.78
N ARG A 7 18.64 6.35 45.14
CA ARG A 7 17.67 7.09 44.32
C ARG A 7 18.26 7.52 42.98
N LEU A 8 19.52 7.96 42.97
CA LEU A 8 20.22 8.33 41.74
C LEU A 8 20.42 7.12 40.81
N GLN A 9 20.71 5.93 41.35
CA GLN A 9 20.83 4.68 40.59
C GLN A 9 19.50 4.22 40.00
N VAL A 10 18.39 4.32 40.74
CA VAL A 10 17.05 3.97 40.23
C VAL A 10 16.60 4.93 39.14
N ILE A 11 16.89 6.23 39.30
CA ILE A 11 16.63 7.25 38.26
C ILE A 11 17.52 7.03 37.04
N LEU A 12 18.80 6.69 37.21
CA LEU A 12 19.71 6.33 36.12
C LEU A 12 19.32 5.01 35.44
N GLN A 13 18.73 4.05 36.16
CA GLN A 13 18.15 2.84 35.57
C GLN A 13 16.88 3.15 34.78
N HIS A 14 15.98 4.00 35.29
CA HIS A 14 14.80 4.45 34.53
C HIS A 14 15.19 5.28 33.29
N LEU A 15 16.19 6.15 33.40
CA LEU A 15 16.74 6.91 32.28
C LEU A 15 17.52 6.04 31.28
N LYS A 16 18.13 4.93 31.73
CA LYS A 16 18.75 3.92 30.84
C LYS A 16 17.71 3.03 30.17
N MET A 17 16.62 2.68 30.84
CA MET A 17 15.46 1.99 30.24
C MET A 17 14.75 2.88 29.21
N SER A 18 14.72 4.20 29.42
CA SER A 18 14.24 5.17 28.42
C SER A 18 15.19 5.37 27.22
N LYS A 19 16.41 4.83 27.26
CA LYS A 19 17.45 4.97 26.21
C LYS A 19 17.93 3.66 25.61
N GLN A 20 17.26 2.55 25.91
CA GLN A 20 17.44 1.31 25.17
C GLN A 20 16.42 1.34 24.03
N THR A 21 16.87 1.80 22.85
CA THR A 21 16.12 1.56 21.61
C THR A 21 15.99 0.05 21.46
N ASP A 22 14.79 -0.48 21.69
CA ASP A 22 14.46 -1.89 21.51
C ASP A 22 14.76 -2.28 20.07
N SER A 23 15.85 -3.02 19.86
CA SER A 23 16.22 -3.60 18.56
C SER A 23 15.23 -4.69 18.11
N THR A 24 14.21 -4.98 18.91
CA THR A 24 13.13 -5.96 18.72
C THR A 24 11.82 -5.34 18.24
N ALA A 25 11.65 -4.02 18.33
CA ALA A 25 10.40 -3.36 17.96
C ALA A 25 10.16 -3.44 16.44
N GLU A 26 8.95 -3.84 16.05
CA GLU A 26 8.55 -4.04 14.64
C GLU A 26 8.34 -2.72 13.87
N VAL A 27 8.11 -1.62 14.59
CA VAL A 27 8.10 -0.25 14.08
C VAL A 27 8.83 0.64 15.07
N LEU A 28 9.67 1.54 14.57
CA LEU A 28 10.35 2.56 15.37
C LEU A 28 9.68 3.90 15.14
N LEU A 29 9.27 4.54 16.22
CA LEU A 29 8.61 5.84 16.22
C LEU A 29 9.53 6.83 16.93
N GLU A 30 10.08 7.79 16.18
CA GLU A 30 11.04 8.77 16.69
C GLU A 30 10.57 10.19 16.38
N LYS A 31 11.00 11.17 17.18
CA LYS A 31 10.92 12.59 16.83
C LYS A 31 12.32 13.17 16.78
N LYS A 32 12.72 13.72 15.63
CA LYS A 32 14.03 14.37 15.43
C LYS A 32 13.80 15.79 14.93
N GLY A 33 14.22 16.78 15.71
CA GLY A 33 13.86 18.16 15.47
C GLY A 33 12.34 18.31 15.38
N GLY A 34 11.87 18.91 14.28
CA GLY A 34 10.45 19.08 13.97
C GLY A 34 9.78 17.92 13.23
N ALA A 35 10.49 16.81 12.98
CA ALA A 35 9.99 15.69 12.18
C ALA A 35 9.61 14.49 13.05
N GLY A 36 8.39 13.98 12.87
CA GLY A 36 8.00 12.64 13.32
C GLY A 36 8.45 11.60 12.30
N ILE A 37 9.07 10.51 12.74
CA ILE A 37 9.67 9.50 11.87
C ILE A 37 9.11 8.13 12.21
N ILE A 38 8.51 7.49 11.22
CA ILE A 38 8.00 6.12 11.26
C ILE A 38 8.97 5.25 10.47
N THR A 39 9.62 4.32 11.14
CA THR A 39 10.53 3.37 10.50
C THR A 39 9.97 1.95 10.63
N LEU A 40 9.53 1.36 9.52
CA LEU A 40 9.07 -0.02 9.47
C LEU A 40 10.28 -0.95 9.65
N ASN A 41 10.28 -1.77 10.71
CA ASN A 41 11.45 -2.48 11.21
C ASN A 41 11.24 -4.00 11.28
N ARG A 42 10.73 -4.59 10.19
CA ARG A 42 10.62 -6.05 9.99
C ARG A 42 11.33 -6.48 8.70
N PRO A 43 12.63 -6.17 8.50
CA PRO A 43 13.29 -6.35 7.20
C PRO A 43 13.34 -7.81 6.74
N LYS A 44 13.37 -8.78 7.68
CA LYS A 44 13.29 -10.22 7.38
C LYS A 44 11.94 -10.63 6.76
N ALA A 45 10.87 -9.92 7.09
CA ALA A 45 9.53 -10.07 6.53
C ALA A 45 9.24 -9.03 5.44
N LEU A 46 10.27 -8.41 4.85
CA LEU A 46 10.13 -7.33 3.85
C LEU A 46 9.26 -6.17 4.34
N ASN A 47 9.33 -5.87 5.64
CA ASN A 47 8.56 -4.83 6.32
C ASN A 47 7.04 -5.00 6.16
N ALA A 48 6.55 -6.22 5.99
CA ALA A 48 5.12 -6.51 5.92
C ALA A 48 4.38 -5.97 7.16
N LEU A 49 3.28 -5.26 6.92
CA LEU A 49 2.50 -4.55 7.94
C LEU A 49 1.61 -5.52 8.71
N ASN A 50 1.72 -5.56 10.04
CA ASN A 50 0.85 -6.35 10.90
C ASN A 50 -0.01 -5.45 11.81
N LEU A 51 -0.95 -6.06 12.55
CA LEU A 51 -1.86 -5.31 13.43
C LEU A 51 -1.12 -4.54 14.52
N SER A 52 -0.05 -5.11 15.10
CA SER A 52 0.77 -4.44 16.12
C SER A 52 1.38 -3.13 15.61
N MET A 53 1.96 -3.16 14.41
CA MET A 53 2.51 -1.96 13.77
C MET A 53 1.41 -0.93 13.50
N ILE A 54 0.26 -1.34 12.98
CA ILE A 54 -0.89 -0.45 12.73
C ILE A 54 -1.35 0.24 14.02
N GLN A 55 -1.49 -0.54 15.10
CA GLN A 55 -1.91 -0.05 16.41
C GLN A 55 -0.91 0.89 17.07
N GLN A 56 0.37 0.84 16.68
CA GLN A 56 1.39 1.80 17.13
C GLN A 56 1.42 3.06 16.24
N ILE A 57 1.34 2.90 14.91
CA ILE A 57 1.46 4.00 13.96
C ILE A 57 0.25 4.93 14.02
N TYR A 58 -0.96 4.38 14.00
CA TYR A 58 -2.20 5.18 13.97
C TYR A 58 -2.29 6.23 15.10
N PRO A 59 -2.19 5.85 16.40
CA PRO A 59 -2.27 6.83 17.47
C PRO A 59 -1.08 7.80 17.48
N GLN A 60 0.08 7.38 16.98
CA GLN A 60 1.25 8.27 16.88
C GLN A 60 1.04 9.36 15.83
N ILE A 61 0.47 9.03 14.66
CA ILE A 61 0.07 10.03 13.67
C ILE A 61 -0.91 11.02 14.30
N LYS A 62 -1.94 10.54 15.02
CA LYS A 62 -2.91 11.42 15.70
C LYS A 62 -2.26 12.33 16.75
N THR A 63 -1.28 11.82 17.49
CA THR A 63 -0.48 12.61 18.43
C THR A 63 0.30 13.72 17.70
N TRP A 64 1.01 13.39 16.62
CA TRP A 64 1.79 14.36 15.84
C TRP A 64 0.94 15.38 15.09
N GLU A 65 -0.29 15.03 14.69
CA GLU A 65 -1.23 16.00 14.11
C GLU A 65 -1.57 17.14 15.07
N GLN A 66 -1.67 16.85 16.38
CA GLN A 66 -1.98 17.83 17.41
C GLN A 66 -0.75 18.53 18.00
N ASP A 67 0.44 17.99 17.77
CA ASP A 67 1.68 18.54 18.30
C ASP A 67 2.12 19.80 17.52
N PRO A 68 2.18 20.98 18.17
CA PRO A 68 2.64 22.21 17.51
C PRO A 68 4.13 22.15 17.13
N GLU A 69 4.91 21.31 17.80
CA GLU A 69 6.34 21.13 17.57
C GLU A 69 6.64 20.03 16.53
N THR A 70 5.62 19.42 15.93
CA THR A 70 5.78 18.49 14.79
C THR A 70 5.28 19.16 13.52
N PHE A 71 6.16 19.31 12.53
CA PHE A 71 5.88 20.04 11.29
C PHE A 71 5.76 19.12 10.08
N LEU A 72 6.33 17.91 10.13
CA LEU A 72 6.16 16.90 9.10
C LEU A 72 6.28 15.48 9.68
N ILE A 73 5.76 14.51 8.94
CA ILE A 73 5.87 13.08 9.25
C ILE A 73 6.59 12.40 8.08
N ILE A 74 7.61 11.61 8.38
CA ILE A 74 8.34 10.77 7.41
C ILE A 74 8.02 9.31 7.70
N ILE A 75 7.71 8.52 6.67
CA ILE A 75 7.68 7.06 6.74
C ILE A 75 8.77 6.44 5.86
N LYS A 76 9.48 5.45 6.37
CA LYS A 76 10.53 4.70 5.66
C LYS A 76 10.59 3.23 6.12
N GLY A 77 11.25 2.38 5.33
CA GLY A 77 11.51 0.98 5.68
C GLY A 77 12.98 0.73 5.99
N THR A 78 13.26 -0.22 6.90
CA THR A 78 14.62 -0.70 7.14
C THR A 78 15.08 -1.73 6.11
N GLY A 79 16.40 -1.94 6.00
CA GLY A 79 17.00 -3.07 5.28
C GLY A 79 17.21 -2.88 3.77
N GLY A 80 16.79 -1.76 3.18
CA GLY A 80 17.11 -1.35 1.80
C GLY A 80 16.54 -2.22 0.66
N LYS A 81 15.88 -3.34 0.99
CA LYS A 81 15.23 -4.24 0.01
C LYS A 81 13.76 -3.91 -0.22
N ALA A 82 13.05 -3.55 0.85
CA ALA A 82 11.63 -3.28 0.82
C ALA A 82 11.32 -2.06 1.68
N PHE A 83 10.51 -1.15 1.14
CA PHE A 83 9.82 -0.18 1.95
C PHE A 83 8.77 -0.91 2.79
N CYS A 84 7.84 -1.59 2.11
CA CYS A 84 6.82 -2.47 2.68
C CYS A 84 6.22 -3.36 1.57
N ALA A 85 6.29 -4.68 1.74
CA ALA A 85 5.82 -5.64 0.74
C ALA A 85 4.31 -5.99 0.82
N GLY A 86 3.55 -5.33 1.69
CA GLY A 86 2.11 -5.55 1.87
C GLY A 86 1.72 -5.76 3.33
N GLY A 87 0.46 -6.14 3.56
CA GLY A 87 0.01 -6.64 4.86
C GLY A 87 0.57 -8.03 5.15
N ASP A 88 0.67 -8.41 6.42
CA ASP A 88 1.05 -9.75 6.86
C ASP A 88 -0.12 -10.74 6.68
N ILE A 89 -0.49 -10.97 5.42
CA ILE A 89 -1.69 -11.75 5.03
C ILE A 89 -1.58 -13.24 5.40
N ARG A 90 -0.37 -13.72 5.67
CA ARG A 90 -0.15 -15.07 6.20
C ARG A 90 -0.76 -15.21 7.60
N ALA A 91 -0.50 -14.25 8.49
CA ALA A 91 -1.08 -14.25 9.83
C ALA A 91 -2.61 -14.12 9.78
N ILE A 92 -3.14 -13.31 8.86
CA ILE A 92 -4.59 -13.16 8.61
C ILE A 92 -5.21 -14.49 8.18
N THR A 93 -4.54 -15.23 7.30
CA THR A 93 -4.99 -16.53 6.80
C THR A 93 -5.03 -17.57 7.92
N GLU A 94 -3.99 -17.65 8.75
CA GLU A 94 -3.92 -18.59 9.88
C GLU A 94 -5.02 -18.31 10.91
N ALA A 95 -5.26 -17.03 11.23
CA ALA A 95 -6.34 -16.61 12.12
C ALA A 95 -7.74 -16.85 11.55
N GLY A 96 -7.93 -16.59 10.24
CA GLY A 96 -9.21 -16.80 9.57
C GLY A 96 -9.66 -18.26 9.56
N LYS A 97 -8.73 -19.22 9.43
CA LYS A 97 -9.02 -20.66 9.44
C LYS A 97 -9.64 -21.15 10.76
N VAL A 98 -9.39 -20.45 11.86
CA VAL A 98 -9.92 -20.78 13.20
C VAL A 98 -11.05 -19.85 13.64
N GLY A 99 -11.51 -18.95 12.75
CA GLY A 99 -12.60 -18.01 13.05
C GLY A 99 -12.22 -16.87 14.00
N ASP A 100 -10.92 -16.54 14.10
CA ASP A 100 -10.44 -15.43 14.93
C ASP A 100 -10.84 -14.08 14.31
N LYS A 101 -11.08 -13.08 15.17
CA LYS A 101 -11.44 -11.71 14.78
C LYS A 101 -10.27 -10.91 14.22
N LEU A 102 -9.04 -11.43 14.26
CA LEU A 102 -7.84 -10.76 13.77
C LEU A 102 -7.99 -10.20 12.36
N SER A 103 -8.66 -10.92 11.44
CA SER A 103 -8.87 -10.45 10.07
C SER A 103 -9.73 -9.18 10.04
N GLN A 104 -10.82 -9.16 10.80
CA GLN A 104 -11.71 -8.00 10.92
C GLN A 104 -10.98 -6.80 11.54
N ASP A 105 -10.23 -7.03 12.61
CA ASP A 105 -9.49 -5.99 13.33
C ASP A 105 -8.32 -5.44 12.51
N PHE A 106 -7.63 -6.31 11.77
CA PHE A 106 -6.54 -5.93 10.87
C PHE A 106 -7.03 -4.98 9.78
N PHE A 107 -7.99 -5.40 8.94
CA PHE A 107 -8.47 -4.54 7.84
C PHE A 107 -9.12 -3.26 8.37
N ARG A 108 -9.84 -3.33 9.50
CA ARG A 108 -10.44 -2.14 10.12
C ARG A 108 -9.36 -1.16 10.59
N GLY A 109 -8.32 -1.66 11.24
CA GLY A 109 -7.20 -0.85 11.70
C GLY A 109 -6.40 -0.26 10.54
N GLU A 110 -6.08 -1.08 9.53
CA GLU A 110 -5.33 -0.67 8.35
C GLU A 110 -6.06 0.44 7.59
N TYR A 111 -7.35 0.26 7.32
CA TYR A 111 -8.11 1.25 6.54
C TYR A 111 -8.31 2.56 7.32
N ARG A 112 -8.43 2.51 8.65
CA ARG A 112 -8.37 3.70 9.51
C ARG A 112 -7.03 4.42 9.41
N LEU A 113 -5.94 3.67 9.36
CA LEU A 113 -4.60 4.22 9.15
C LEU A 113 -4.46 4.83 7.75
N ASN A 114 -4.93 4.17 6.69
CA ASN A 114 -4.89 4.72 5.33
C ASN A 114 -5.68 6.04 5.24
N ASN A 115 -6.88 6.10 5.83
CA ASN A 115 -7.66 7.33 5.92
C ASN A 115 -6.93 8.42 6.72
N ALA A 116 -6.31 8.08 7.85
CA ALA A 116 -5.56 9.04 8.65
C ALA A 116 -4.36 9.62 7.89
N ILE A 117 -3.70 8.83 7.05
CA ILE A 117 -2.62 9.32 6.17
C ILE A 117 -3.21 10.23 5.08
N GLY A 118 -4.29 9.81 4.42
CA GLY A 118 -4.95 10.59 3.36
C GLY A 118 -5.59 11.90 3.82
N THR A 119 -5.91 12.01 5.11
CA THR A 119 -6.49 13.22 5.74
C THR A 119 -5.52 13.90 6.71
N CYS A 120 -4.24 13.53 6.67
CA CYS A 120 -3.24 13.99 7.63
C CYS A 120 -3.13 15.52 7.61
N LYS A 121 -3.20 16.16 8.77
CA LYS A 121 -3.12 17.63 8.89
C LYS A 121 -1.69 18.19 8.78
N LYS A 122 -0.69 17.31 8.80
CA LYS A 122 0.72 17.66 8.66
C LYS A 122 1.26 17.12 7.34
N PRO A 123 2.22 17.79 6.69
CA PRO A 123 2.97 17.21 5.57
C PRO A 123 3.44 15.79 5.87
N TYR A 124 3.19 14.86 4.95
CA TYR A 124 3.52 13.45 5.09
C TYR A 124 4.38 13.02 3.91
N VAL A 125 5.57 12.51 4.19
CA VAL A 125 6.59 12.13 3.19
C VAL A 125 6.87 10.63 3.31
N ALA A 126 6.54 9.87 2.27
CA ALA A 126 6.89 8.46 2.18
C ALA A 126 8.15 8.26 1.32
N LEU A 127 9.19 7.69 1.92
CA LEU A 127 10.42 7.29 1.23
C LEU A 127 10.29 5.82 0.79
N ILE A 128 9.74 5.60 -0.40
CA ILE A 128 9.34 4.28 -0.91
C ILE A 128 10.49 3.54 -1.62
N ASP A 129 11.66 3.48 -0.96
CA ASP A 129 12.85 2.79 -1.46
C ASP A 129 12.70 1.26 -1.39
N GLY A 130 12.72 0.60 -2.55
CA GLY A 130 12.54 -0.86 -2.64
C GLY A 130 11.09 -1.31 -2.90
N ILE A 131 10.81 -2.57 -2.58
CA ILE A 131 9.48 -3.19 -2.77
C ILE A 131 8.40 -2.40 -2.01
N THR A 132 7.36 -1.99 -2.73
CA THR A 132 6.21 -1.22 -2.25
C THR A 132 4.93 -1.82 -2.86
N MET A 133 4.28 -2.74 -2.13
CA MET A 133 3.12 -3.49 -2.64
C MET A 133 1.98 -3.52 -1.61
N GLY A 134 0.72 -3.66 -2.05
CA GLY A 134 -0.46 -3.78 -1.20
C GLY A 134 -0.51 -2.76 -0.06
N GLY A 135 -0.59 -3.23 1.20
CA GLY A 135 -0.53 -2.37 2.40
C GLY A 135 0.63 -1.35 2.42
N GLY A 136 1.77 -1.64 1.79
CA GLY A 136 2.87 -0.68 1.60
C GLY A 136 2.50 0.50 0.71
N VAL A 137 1.71 0.26 -0.33
CA VAL A 137 1.08 1.32 -1.14
C VAL A 137 0.10 2.11 -0.27
N GLY A 138 -0.73 1.42 0.52
CA GLY A 138 -1.70 2.04 1.42
C GLY A 138 -1.11 3.02 2.45
N VAL A 139 0.09 2.74 2.97
CA VAL A 139 0.77 3.64 3.93
C VAL A 139 1.63 4.72 3.26
N SER A 140 1.57 4.84 1.93
CA SER A 140 2.36 5.81 1.16
C SER A 140 1.54 6.66 0.19
N VAL A 141 0.76 6.05 -0.72
CA VAL A 141 0.14 6.72 -1.88
C VAL A 141 -0.82 7.85 -1.51
N HIS A 142 -1.50 7.73 -0.37
CA HIS A 142 -2.43 8.74 0.15
C HIS A 142 -1.73 9.92 0.80
N GLY A 143 -0.43 9.78 1.10
CA GLY A 143 0.38 10.84 1.66
C GLY A 143 0.64 11.98 0.68
N HIS A 144 1.00 13.13 1.22
CA HIS A 144 1.29 14.34 0.45
C HIS A 144 2.42 14.16 -0.56
N PHE A 145 3.50 13.50 -0.14
CA PHE A 145 4.69 13.30 -0.95
C PHE A 145 5.11 11.84 -0.90
N ARG A 146 5.35 11.25 -2.08
CA ARG A 146 5.93 9.91 -2.25
C ARG A 146 7.21 10.03 -3.07
N VAL A 147 8.33 9.63 -2.48
CA VAL A 147 9.67 9.72 -3.07
C VAL A 147 10.14 8.33 -3.46
N ALA A 148 10.17 8.06 -4.76
CA ALA A 148 10.69 6.82 -5.31
C ALA A 148 12.19 6.90 -5.61
N THR A 149 12.80 5.75 -5.78
CA THR A 149 14.19 5.55 -6.20
C THR A 149 14.25 4.52 -7.31
N GLU A 150 15.43 4.29 -7.89
CA GLU A 150 15.67 3.24 -8.88
C GLU A 150 15.39 1.81 -8.35
N LYS A 151 15.30 1.65 -7.03
CA LYS A 151 14.97 0.39 -6.37
C LYS A 151 13.48 0.21 -6.13
N THR A 152 12.67 1.28 -6.22
CA THR A 152 11.22 1.19 -6.00
C THR A 152 10.61 0.17 -6.94
N LEU A 153 9.89 -0.81 -6.39
CA LEU A 153 9.12 -1.81 -7.14
C LEU A 153 7.68 -1.77 -6.66
N PHE A 154 6.82 -1.17 -7.46
CA PHE A 154 5.39 -1.03 -7.21
C PHE A 154 4.60 -2.18 -7.83
N ALA A 155 3.60 -2.69 -7.10
CA ALA A 155 2.49 -3.47 -7.66
C ALA A 155 1.30 -3.49 -6.69
N MET A 156 0.10 -3.74 -7.24
CA MET A 156 -1.09 -4.18 -6.48
C MET A 156 -1.43 -5.61 -6.92
N PRO A 157 -0.76 -6.64 -6.34
CA PRO A 157 -0.84 -8.03 -6.81
C PRO A 157 -2.03 -8.83 -6.22
N GLU A 158 -3.01 -8.18 -5.62
CA GLU A 158 -4.03 -8.81 -4.77
C GLU A 158 -4.93 -9.80 -5.53
N THR A 159 -5.17 -9.58 -6.83
CA THR A 159 -5.98 -10.50 -7.67
C THR A 159 -5.33 -11.88 -7.83
N ALA A 160 -4.00 -11.98 -7.66
CA ALA A 160 -3.25 -13.23 -7.72
C ALA A 160 -3.34 -14.05 -6.42
N ILE A 161 -3.87 -13.48 -5.34
CA ILE A 161 -3.99 -14.12 -4.02
C ILE A 161 -5.46 -14.21 -3.55
N GLY A 162 -6.43 -14.05 -4.46
CA GLY A 162 -7.85 -14.14 -4.12
C GLY A 162 -8.38 -12.97 -3.27
N LEU A 163 -7.73 -11.81 -3.36
CA LEU A 163 -8.18 -10.53 -2.80
C LEU A 163 -8.36 -9.51 -3.94
N PHE A 164 -8.60 -8.24 -3.62
CA PHE A 164 -8.70 -7.14 -4.57
C PHE A 164 -7.75 -6.02 -4.13
N PRO A 165 -7.32 -5.11 -5.02
CA PRO A 165 -6.49 -3.96 -4.66
C PRO A 165 -7.17 -3.04 -3.64
N ASP A 166 -6.92 -3.29 -2.37
CA ASP A 166 -7.55 -2.63 -1.23
C ASP A 166 -6.73 -1.42 -0.76
N VAL A 167 -6.81 -1.07 0.52
CA VAL A 167 -6.09 0.05 1.16
C VAL A 167 -6.24 1.38 0.43
N GLY A 168 -7.40 1.62 -0.17
CA GLY A 168 -7.76 2.77 -0.98
C GLY A 168 -7.41 2.63 -2.46
N GLY A 169 -7.09 1.43 -2.95
CA GLY A 169 -6.88 1.13 -4.36
C GLY A 169 -8.05 1.56 -5.23
N GLY A 170 -9.27 1.36 -4.75
CA GLY A 170 -10.50 1.83 -5.39
C GLY A 170 -10.58 3.36 -5.53
N TYR A 171 -9.77 4.10 -4.78
CA TYR A 171 -9.72 5.56 -4.83
C TYR A 171 -8.64 6.04 -5.80
N PHE A 172 -7.38 5.63 -5.60
CA PHE A 172 -6.26 6.22 -6.36
C PHE A 172 -6.09 5.61 -7.76
N LEU A 173 -6.32 4.31 -7.94
CA LEU A 173 -6.13 3.63 -9.23
C LEU A 173 -7.03 4.21 -10.33
N PRO A 174 -8.35 4.41 -10.15
CA PRO A 174 -9.19 4.96 -11.20
C PRO A 174 -8.93 6.46 -11.47
N ARG A 175 -8.11 7.12 -10.63
CA ARG A 175 -7.69 8.52 -10.78
C ARG A 175 -6.34 8.67 -11.50
N LEU A 176 -5.66 7.56 -11.79
CA LEU A 176 -4.50 7.57 -12.69
C LEU A 176 -4.94 7.86 -14.13
N SER A 177 -4.01 8.30 -14.97
CA SER A 177 -4.32 8.70 -16.36
C SER A 177 -4.94 7.55 -17.17
N GLY A 178 -6.08 7.82 -17.81
CA GLY A 178 -6.76 6.85 -18.68
C GLY A 178 -7.23 5.59 -17.95
N LYS A 179 -6.83 4.40 -18.44
CA LYS A 179 -7.16 3.10 -17.85
C LYS A 179 -5.94 2.37 -17.28
N ILE A 180 -4.83 3.07 -17.08
CA ILE A 180 -3.63 2.43 -16.52
C ILE A 180 -3.90 1.87 -15.12
N GLY A 181 -4.68 2.55 -14.27
CA GLY A 181 -5.02 2.03 -12.95
C GLY A 181 -5.83 0.73 -13.01
N TYR A 182 -6.73 0.58 -13.99
CA TYR A 182 -7.48 -0.65 -14.22
C TYR A 182 -6.57 -1.78 -14.66
N TYR A 183 -5.65 -1.49 -15.58
CA TYR A 183 -4.62 -2.42 -16.01
C TYR A 183 -3.75 -2.90 -14.84
N LEU A 184 -3.20 -1.97 -14.04
CA LEU A 184 -2.34 -2.28 -12.89
C LEU A 184 -3.09 -3.13 -11.85
N ALA A 185 -4.33 -2.77 -11.54
CA ALA A 185 -5.17 -3.44 -10.56
C ALA A 185 -5.53 -4.89 -10.94
N LEU A 186 -5.91 -5.11 -12.19
CA LEU A 186 -6.39 -6.41 -12.66
C LEU A 186 -5.25 -7.39 -12.91
N THR A 187 -4.13 -6.89 -13.46
CA THR A 187 -3.00 -7.73 -13.88
C THR A 187 -1.92 -7.89 -12.82
N GLY A 188 -1.90 -7.05 -11.78
CA GLY A 188 -0.80 -6.99 -10.81
C GLY A 188 0.54 -6.57 -11.42
N CYS A 189 0.50 -5.85 -12.55
CA CYS A 189 1.70 -5.43 -13.29
C CYS A 189 2.65 -4.65 -12.38
N ARG A 190 3.94 -4.97 -12.51
CA ARG A 190 5.02 -4.35 -11.73
C ARG A 190 5.59 -3.15 -12.46
N LEU A 191 5.69 -2.04 -11.75
CA LEU A 191 6.42 -0.85 -12.20
C LEU A 191 7.67 -0.69 -11.37
N LYS A 192 8.80 -0.35 -12.01
CA LYS A 192 10.09 -0.21 -11.34
C LYS A 192 10.67 1.18 -11.56
N GLY A 193 11.30 1.72 -10.54
CA GLY A 193 12.09 2.93 -10.65
C GLY A 193 11.27 4.12 -11.14
N ARG A 194 11.81 4.84 -12.13
CA ARG A 194 11.20 6.07 -12.65
C ARG A 194 9.84 5.84 -13.32
N ASP A 195 9.51 4.61 -13.72
CA ASP A 195 8.18 4.29 -14.24
C ASP A 195 7.08 4.52 -13.18
N VAL A 196 7.39 4.39 -11.88
CA VAL A 196 6.46 4.68 -10.77
C VAL A 196 6.13 6.18 -10.67
N LEU A 197 7.10 7.05 -11.01
CA LEU A 197 6.88 8.50 -11.12
C LEU A 197 6.00 8.83 -12.33
N LYS A 198 6.31 8.25 -13.50
CA LYS A 198 5.63 8.58 -14.76
C LYS A 198 4.14 8.27 -14.75
N VAL A 199 3.73 7.23 -14.03
CA VAL A 199 2.31 6.90 -13.85
C VAL A 199 1.60 7.72 -12.77
N GLY A 200 2.34 8.55 -12.03
CA GLY A 200 1.80 9.40 -10.96
C GLY A 200 1.65 8.72 -9.59
N ILE A 201 2.23 7.52 -9.39
CA ILE A 201 2.21 6.84 -8.08
C ILE A 201 3.27 7.44 -7.16
N ALA A 202 4.47 7.72 -7.66
CA ALA A 202 5.42 8.57 -6.96
C ALA A 202 5.21 10.03 -7.37
N THR A 203 5.50 10.96 -6.45
CA THR A 203 5.47 12.41 -6.73
C THR A 203 6.85 12.95 -7.09
N HIS A 204 7.90 12.31 -6.57
CA HIS A 204 9.29 12.69 -6.77
C HIS A 204 10.12 11.43 -6.97
N PHE A 205 11.26 11.59 -7.62
CA PHE A 205 12.23 10.51 -7.85
C PHE A 205 13.63 10.99 -7.50
N VAL A 206 14.35 10.23 -6.69
CA VAL A 206 15.71 10.56 -6.22
C VAL A 206 16.59 9.31 -6.26
N GLU A 207 17.89 9.48 -6.42
CA GLU A 207 18.85 8.38 -6.38
C GLU A 207 18.88 7.79 -4.97
N SER A 208 18.82 6.45 -4.82
CA SER A 208 18.74 5.84 -3.48
C SER A 208 19.92 6.20 -2.58
N GLU A 209 21.11 6.44 -3.16
CA GLU A 209 22.28 6.90 -2.42
C GLU A 209 22.14 8.30 -1.80
N LYS A 210 21.23 9.15 -2.33
CA LYS A 210 20.96 10.49 -1.82
C LYS A 210 19.85 10.51 -0.76
N LEU A 211 19.13 9.41 -0.55
CA LEU A 211 18.04 9.36 0.44
C LEU A 211 18.50 9.71 1.87
N PRO A 212 19.65 9.21 2.38
CA PRO A 212 20.11 9.61 3.71
C PRO A 212 20.37 11.12 3.84
N ALA A 213 20.87 11.75 2.78
CA ALA A 213 21.07 13.20 2.74
C ALA A 213 19.74 13.95 2.69
N LEU A 214 18.80 13.50 1.86
CA LEU A 214 17.45 14.08 1.79
C LEU A 214 16.72 13.98 3.13
N GLU A 215 16.77 12.82 3.80
CA GLU A 215 16.16 12.64 5.12
C GLU A 215 16.77 13.60 6.15
N LYS A 216 18.10 13.72 6.17
CA LYS A 216 18.81 14.66 7.04
C LYS A 216 18.37 16.10 6.79
N ASP A 217 18.24 16.51 5.53
CA ASP A 217 17.84 17.86 5.16
C ASP A 217 16.38 18.13 5.54
N LEU A 218 15.46 17.16 5.35
CA LEU A 218 14.07 17.25 5.80
C LEU A 218 13.98 17.44 7.31
N ILE A 219 14.77 16.69 8.09
CA ILE A 219 14.83 16.78 9.56
C ILE A 219 15.40 18.14 10.01
N ALA A 220 16.34 18.70 9.26
CA ALA A 220 17.01 19.96 9.59
C ALA A 220 16.15 21.21 9.30
N LEU A 221 15.03 21.07 8.57
CA LEU A 221 14.12 22.18 8.32
C LEU A 221 13.52 22.71 9.63
N LYS A 222 13.58 24.04 9.80
CA LYS A 222 13.00 24.73 10.97
C LYS A 222 11.58 25.18 10.64
N SER A 223 10.60 24.59 11.33
CA SER A 223 9.17 24.91 11.19
C SER A 223 8.69 25.02 9.73
N PRO A 224 8.99 24.04 8.85
CA PRO A 224 8.72 24.18 7.43
C PRO A 224 7.22 24.20 7.12
N SER A 225 6.85 25.02 6.13
CA SER A 225 5.57 24.86 5.43
C SER A 225 5.62 23.66 4.46
N LYS A 226 4.45 23.27 3.94
CA LYS A 226 4.33 22.21 2.94
C LYS A 226 5.10 22.56 1.65
N GLU A 227 5.07 23.84 1.26
CA GLU A 227 5.75 24.37 0.07
C GLU A 227 7.27 24.26 0.24
N LYS A 228 7.79 24.57 1.43
CA LYS A 228 9.24 24.45 1.69
C LYS A 228 9.73 23.01 1.61
N ILE A 229 8.90 22.05 2.02
CA ILE A 229 9.16 20.61 1.87
C ILE A 229 9.16 20.24 0.39
N ALA A 230 8.15 20.70 -0.38
CA ALA A 230 8.08 20.45 -1.82
C ALA A 230 9.31 21.01 -2.56
N ASP A 231 9.76 22.24 -2.24
CA ASP A 231 10.95 22.84 -2.83
C ASP A 231 12.22 22.00 -2.58
N LEU A 232 12.37 21.49 -1.36
CA LEU A 232 13.50 20.62 -1.02
C LEU A 232 13.44 19.33 -1.83
N LEU A 233 12.28 18.67 -1.87
CA LEU A 233 12.09 17.44 -2.65
C LEU A 233 12.35 17.67 -4.16
N ASN A 234 11.85 18.77 -4.71
CA ASN A 234 12.10 19.18 -6.09
C ASN A 234 13.60 19.40 -6.36
N SER A 235 14.34 20.00 -5.41
CA SER A 235 15.77 20.23 -5.59
C SER A 235 16.58 18.93 -5.70
N TYR A 236 16.17 17.86 -5.01
CA TYR A 236 16.77 16.54 -5.15
C TYR A 236 16.29 15.84 -6.43
N HIS A 237 15.01 15.99 -6.76
CA HIS A 237 14.42 15.40 -7.96
C HIS A 237 15.07 15.91 -9.25
N MET A 238 15.24 17.23 -9.37
CA MET A 238 15.84 17.87 -10.54
C MET A 238 17.33 17.55 -10.73
N LYS A 239 18.01 17.11 -9.67
CA LYS A 239 19.42 16.67 -9.73
C LYS A 239 19.57 15.18 -10.03
N CYS A 240 18.47 14.41 -10.01
CA CYS A 240 18.53 12.96 -10.17
C CYS A 240 18.67 12.58 -11.64
N THR A 241 19.80 11.95 -11.97
CA THR A 241 20.16 11.57 -13.35
C THR A 241 19.78 10.13 -13.71
N VAL A 242 19.57 9.28 -12.69
CA VAL A 242 19.28 7.85 -12.89
C VAL A 242 17.99 7.62 -13.68
N ASP A 243 18.07 6.90 -14.79
CA ASP A 243 16.95 6.61 -15.70
C ASP A 243 16.24 7.86 -16.26
N GLN A 244 16.85 9.05 -16.23
CA GLN A 244 16.21 10.31 -16.66
C GLN A 244 15.71 10.25 -18.11
N GLU A 245 16.54 9.72 -19.01
CA GLU A 245 16.23 9.56 -20.45
C GLU A 245 15.55 8.23 -20.79
N LYS A 246 15.34 7.35 -19.79
CA LYS A 246 14.69 6.06 -20.03
C LYS A 246 13.24 6.32 -20.46
N GLU A 247 12.75 5.70 -21.52
CA GLU A 247 11.35 5.79 -21.93
C GLU A 247 10.41 5.10 -20.93
N PHE A 248 9.12 5.46 -20.96
CA PHE A 248 8.14 4.82 -20.10
C PHE A 248 7.84 3.41 -20.61
N VAL A 249 7.97 2.39 -19.77
CA VAL A 249 7.84 0.99 -20.20
C VAL A 249 6.47 0.62 -20.77
N LEU A 250 5.42 1.41 -20.52
CA LEU A 250 4.08 1.18 -21.07
C LEU A 250 3.68 2.21 -22.14
N ASP A 251 4.59 3.11 -22.55
CA ASP A 251 4.24 4.23 -23.45
C ASP A 251 3.60 3.74 -24.76
N GLU A 252 4.28 2.82 -25.45
CA GLU A 252 3.81 2.19 -26.68
C GLU A 252 2.53 1.34 -26.51
N HIS A 253 2.11 1.09 -25.27
CA HIS A 253 0.91 0.31 -24.96
C HIS A 253 -0.22 1.16 -24.38
N MET A 254 -0.02 2.46 -24.14
CA MET A 254 -1.01 3.30 -23.45
C MET A 254 -2.35 3.38 -24.19
N GLU A 255 -2.34 3.53 -25.52
CA GLU A 255 -3.57 3.55 -26.32
C GLU A 255 -4.33 2.22 -26.22
N LYS A 256 -3.59 1.10 -26.28
CA LYS A 256 -4.15 -0.24 -26.12
C LYS A 256 -4.70 -0.45 -24.71
N ILE A 257 -3.96 -0.05 -23.68
CA ILE A 257 -4.42 -0.13 -22.28
C ILE A 257 -5.74 0.64 -22.14
N ASN A 258 -5.80 1.87 -22.64
CA ASN A 258 -6.99 2.71 -22.59
C ASN A 258 -8.19 2.06 -23.30
N SER A 259 -7.99 1.47 -24.47
CA SER A 259 -9.04 0.83 -25.24
C SER A 259 -9.49 -0.52 -24.65
N LEU A 260 -8.55 -1.40 -24.32
CA LEU A 260 -8.80 -2.79 -23.94
C LEU A 260 -9.38 -2.90 -22.53
N PHE A 261 -8.98 -2.02 -21.61
CA PHE A 261 -9.44 -1.99 -20.21
C PHE A 261 -10.57 -0.97 -19.95
N SER A 262 -11.26 -0.52 -21.00
CA SER A 262 -12.37 0.46 -20.88
C SER A 262 -13.74 -0.15 -20.61
N ALA A 263 -13.88 -1.47 -20.74
CA ALA A 263 -15.19 -2.13 -20.69
C ALA A 263 -15.76 -2.24 -19.26
N ASN A 264 -17.05 -2.54 -19.16
CA ASN A 264 -17.77 -2.52 -17.87
C ASN A 264 -17.82 -3.89 -17.18
N SER A 265 -17.45 -4.97 -17.89
CA SER A 265 -17.35 -6.33 -17.36
C SER A 265 -16.02 -6.99 -17.73
N MET A 266 -15.62 -8.00 -16.97
CA MET A 266 -14.40 -8.75 -17.23
C MET A 266 -14.50 -9.57 -18.51
N GLU A 267 -15.68 -10.09 -18.80
CA GLU A 267 -15.99 -10.84 -20.02
C GLU A 267 -15.77 -9.97 -21.27
N GLU A 268 -16.19 -8.70 -21.23
CA GLU A 268 -15.96 -7.75 -22.31
C GLU A 268 -14.47 -7.39 -22.46
N ILE A 269 -13.74 -7.20 -21.35
CA ILE A 269 -12.28 -6.96 -21.39
C ILE A 269 -11.57 -8.16 -22.02
N VAL A 270 -11.90 -9.39 -21.59
CA VAL A 270 -11.36 -10.63 -22.15
C VAL A 270 -11.70 -10.76 -23.64
N LYS A 271 -12.93 -10.44 -24.04
CA LYS A 271 -13.35 -10.43 -25.45
C LYS A 271 -12.52 -9.43 -26.26
N LYS A 272 -12.34 -8.20 -25.78
CA LYS A 272 -11.53 -7.17 -26.44
C LYS A 272 -10.08 -7.61 -26.60
N LEU A 273 -9.48 -8.18 -25.54
CA LEU A 273 -8.10 -8.70 -25.58
C LEU A 273 -7.94 -9.82 -26.64
N LYS A 274 -8.88 -10.76 -26.69
CA LYS A 274 -8.89 -11.83 -27.70
C LYS A 274 -9.05 -11.29 -29.13
N GLN A 275 -9.88 -10.26 -29.32
CA GLN A 275 -10.14 -9.65 -30.62
C GLN A 275 -8.96 -8.80 -31.12
N ASP A 276 -8.27 -8.09 -30.23
CA ASP A 276 -7.04 -7.34 -30.60
C ASP A 276 -5.92 -8.29 -31.03
N GLY A 277 -5.73 -9.41 -30.31
CA GLY A 277 -4.83 -10.49 -30.70
C GLY A 277 -3.34 -10.13 -30.76
N SER A 278 -2.95 -8.90 -30.41
CA SER A 278 -1.54 -8.51 -30.42
C SER A 278 -0.74 -9.22 -29.33
N PRO A 279 0.60 -9.30 -29.45
CA PRO A 279 1.44 -9.94 -28.43
C PRO A 279 1.22 -9.37 -27.03
N PHE A 280 1.02 -8.05 -26.91
CA PHE A 280 0.68 -7.40 -25.65
C PHE A 280 -0.66 -7.90 -25.10
N ALA A 281 -1.73 -7.88 -25.90
CA ALA A 281 -3.07 -8.27 -25.48
C ALA A 281 -3.14 -9.75 -25.07
N MET A 282 -2.52 -10.64 -25.86
CA MET A 282 -2.46 -12.06 -25.53
C MET A 282 -1.66 -12.31 -24.25
N LYS A 283 -0.60 -11.54 -24.00
CA LYS A 283 0.15 -11.63 -22.75
C LYS A 283 -0.67 -11.21 -21.54
N GLN A 284 -1.49 -10.17 -21.68
CA GLN A 284 -2.40 -9.76 -20.60
C GLN A 284 -3.50 -10.80 -20.39
N LEU A 285 -4.02 -11.42 -21.46
CA LEU A 285 -4.99 -12.50 -21.35
C LEU A 285 -4.42 -13.70 -20.58
N GLU A 286 -3.19 -14.14 -20.88
CA GLU A 286 -2.50 -15.19 -20.12
C GLU A 286 -2.36 -14.84 -18.63
N THR A 287 -2.14 -13.56 -18.33
CA THR A 287 -1.99 -13.05 -16.97
C THR A 287 -3.32 -13.09 -16.24
N LEU A 288 -4.38 -12.52 -16.84
CA LEU A 288 -5.72 -12.50 -16.26
C LEU A 288 -6.29 -13.91 -16.02
N ASN A 289 -6.01 -14.87 -16.92
CA ASN A 289 -6.45 -16.27 -16.75
C ASN A 289 -5.83 -16.98 -15.53
N LYS A 290 -4.78 -16.42 -14.91
CA LYS A 290 -4.17 -16.97 -13.70
C LYS A 290 -4.71 -16.34 -12.41
N MET A 291 -5.44 -15.22 -12.52
CA MET A 291 -5.99 -14.51 -11.37
C MET A 291 -7.30 -15.15 -10.90
N SER A 292 -7.71 -14.87 -9.66
CA SER A 292 -9.03 -15.32 -9.18
C SER A 292 -10.14 -14.65 -10.01
N PRO A 293 -11.07 -15.42 -10.62
CA PRO A 293 -12.20 -14.85 -11.34
C PRO A 293 -13.07 -13.94 -10.47
N THR A 294 -13.28 -14.34 -9.20
CA THR A 294 -13.96 -13.54 -8.20
C THR A 294 -13.26 -12.20 -7.99
N SER A 295 -11.95 -12.23 -7.70
CA SER A 295 -11.14 -11.04 -7.49
C SER A 295 -11.16 -10.08 -8.67
N LEU A 296 -11.12 -10.59 -9.90
CA LEU A 296 -11.18 -9.77 -11.11
C LEU A 296 -12.50 -9.00 -11.21
N LYS A 297 -13.64 -9.67 -10.98
CA LYS A 297 -14.95 -9.01 -11.01
C LYS A 297 -15.12 -7.99 -9.88
N LEU A 298 -14.72 -8.34 -8.66
CA LEU A 298 -14.75 -7.42 -7.51
C LEU A 298 -13.89 -6.18 -7.79
N THR A 299 -12.65 -6.37 -8.28
CA THR A 299 -11.72 -5.29 -8.60
C THR A 299 -12.28 -4.35 -9.67
N LEU A 300 -12.80 -4.89 -10.78
CA LEU A 300 -13.34 -4.05 -11.85
C LEU A 300 -14.51 -3.19 -11.35
N ARG A 301 -15.43 -3.78 -10.59
CA ARG A 301 -16.56 -3.04 -10.01
C ARG A 301 -16.10 -1.99 -8.99
N GLN A 302 -15.21 -2.37 -8.08
CA GLN A 302 -14.64 -1.47 -7.08
C GLN A 302 -14.00 -0.23 -7.72
N LEU A 303 -13.24 -0.38 -8.81
CA LEU A 303 -12.63 0.74 -9.52
C LEU A 303 -13.65 1.64 -10.21
N ARG A 304 -14.70 1.05 -10.79
CA ARG A 304 -15.78 1.79 -11.45
C ARG A 304 -16.57 2.63 -10.44
N GLU A 305 -16.96 2.04 -9.32
CA GLU A 305 -17.67 2.74 -8.24
C GLU A 305 -16.76 3.76 -7.52
N GLY A 306 -15.53 3.37 -7.21
CA GLY A 306 -14.57 4.20 -6.47
C GLY A 306 -14.07 5.44 -7.23
N ALA A 307 -14.21 5.47 -8.56
CA ALA A 307 -13.86 6.62 -9.39
C ALA A 307 -14.62 7.91 -8.99
N SER A 308 -15.85 7.79 -8.49
CA SER A 308 -16.69 8.93 -8.07
C SER A 308 -16.82 9.09 -6.55
N MET A 309 -16.24 8.18 -5.77
CA MET A 309 -16.31 8.19 -4.30
C MET A 309 -15.15 8.94 -3.66
N SER A 310 -15.38 9.47 -2.45
CA SER A 310 -14.30 9.91 -1.54
C SER A 310 -13.47 8.73 -1.04
N LEU A 311 -12.26 9.00 -0.53
CA LEU A 311 -11.41 7.95 0.06
C LEU A 311 -12.13 7.21 1.21
N GLN A 312 -12.91 7.90 2.03
CA GLN A 312 -13.63 7.31 3.15
C GLN A 312 -14.74 6.34 2.69
N GLU A 313 -15.47 6.72 1.64
CA GLU A 313 -16.48 5.86 1.03
C GLU A 313 -15.84 4.63 0.38
N VAL A 314 -14.71 4.81 -0.31
CA VAL A 314 -13.94 3.70 -0.88
C VAL A 314 -13.47 2.75 0.20
N LEU A 315 -12.85 3.24 1.28
CA LEU A 315 -12.36 2.38 2.36
C LEU A 315 -13.49 1.63 3.07
N ARG A 316 -14.69 2.22 3.15
CA ARG A 316 -15.89 1.53 3.65
C ARG A 316 -16.37 0.44 2.70
N MET A 317 -16.40 0.72 1.39
CA MET A 317 -16.68 -0.28 0.36
C MET A 317 -15.66 -1.44 0.43
N GLU A 318 -14.36 -1.12 0.45
CA GLU A 318 -13.29 -2.10 0.55
C GLU A 318 -13.34 -2.92 1.85
N TYR A 319 -13.82 -2.34 2.95
CA TYR A 319 -14.03 -3.12 4.18
C TYR A 319 -15.07 -4.22 3.99
N ARG A 320 -16.18 -3.92 3.33
CA ARG A 320 -17.22 -4.91 3.02
C ARG A 320 -16.66 -6.01 2.12
N LEU A 321 -15.91 -5.61 1.09
CA LEU A 321 -15.27 -6.53 0.17
C LEU A 321 -14.24 -7.43 0.87
N SER A 322 -13.41 -6.89 1.76
CA SER A 322 -12.42 -7.71 2.49
C SER A 322 -13.11 -8.72 3.40
N GLN A 323 -14.19 -8.32 4.09
CA GLN A 323 -14.98 -9.26 4.91
C GLN A 323 -15.67 -10.34 4.06
N ALA A 324 -16.09 -10.02 2.84
CA ALA A 324 -16.63 -11.00 1.90
C ALA A 324 -15.55 -11.99 1.43
N CYS A 325 -14.36 -11.50 1.07
CA CYS A 325 -13.21 -12.33 0.70
C CYS A 325 -12.78 -13.27 1.83
N MET A 326 -12.81 -12.83 3.10
CA MET A 326 -12.51 -13.68 4.25
C MET A 326 -13.51 -14.83 4.46
N LYS A 327 -14.73 -14.71 3.93
CA LYS A 327 -15.72 -15.82 3.94
C LYS A 327 -15.58 -16.73 2.72
N GLY A 328 -14.86 -16.26 1.69
CA GLY A 328 -14.68 -16.95 0.43
C GLY A 328 -13.57 -17.99 0.46
N HIS A 329 -13.45 -18.72 -0.66
CA HIS A 329 -12.43 -19.74 -0.87
C HIS A 329 -11.10 -19.15 -1.33
N ASP A 330 -11.15 -18.26 -2.33
CA ASP A 330 -9.99 -17.86 -3.12
C ASP A 330 -8.89 -17.17 -2.31
N PHE A 331 -9.22 -16.38 -1.29
CA PHE A 331 -8.19 -15.74 -0.46
C PHE A 331 -7.26 -16.77 0.18
N TYR A 332 -7.83 -17.80 0.82
CA TYR A 332 -7.05 -18.83 1.51
C TYR A 332 -6.25 -19.69 0.52
N GLU A 333 -6.83 -20.02 -0.62
CA GLU A 333 -6.16 -20.79 -1.67
C GLU A 333 -5.03 -20.00 -2.34
N GLY A 334 -5.26 -18.71 -2.61
CA GLY A 334 -4.27 -17.83 -3.20
C GLY A 334 -3.07 -17.61 -2.27
N VAL A 335 -3.33 -17.38 -0.98
CA VAL A 335 -2.26 -17.28 0.03
C VAL A 335 -1.49 -18.60 0.14
N ARG A 336 -2.18 -19.76 0.10
CA ARG A 336 -1.51 -21.07 0.07
C ARG A 336 -0.56 -21.16 -1.13
N ALA A 337 -1.07 -20.97 -2.33
CA ALA A 337 -0.33 -21.14 -3.58
C ALA A 337 0.87 -20.18 -3.72
N VAL A 338 0.71 -18.92 -3.29
CA VAL A 338 1.72 -17.87 -3.52
C VAL A 338 2.72 -17.74 -2.36
N LEU A 339 2.28 -17.88 -1.11
CA LEU A 339 3.11 -17.55 0.06
C LEU A 339 3.51 -18.75 0.92
N ILE A 340 2.66 -19.77 1.04
CA ILE A 340 2.89 -20.93 1.89
C ILE A 340 3.63 -22.01 1.11
N ASP A 341 2.95 -22.60 0.11
CA ASP A 341 3.48 -23.71 -0.69
C ASP A 341 4.35 -23.20 -1.85
N LYS A 342 4.09 -21.97 -2.32
CA LYS A 342 4.83 -21.29 -3.39
C LYS A 342 4.83 -22.07 -4.72
N ASP A 343 3.78 -22.84 -4.97
CA ASP A 343 3.61 -23.62 -6.21
C ASP A 343 3.12 -22.78 -7.40
N GLN A 344 2.61 -21.56 -7.14
CA GLN A 344 2.02 -20.67 -8.15
C GLN A 344 0.87 -21.33 -8.94
N SER A 345 0.16 -22.31 -8.34
CA SER A 345 -0.92 -23.08 -8.97
C SER A 345 -2.20 -23.06 -8.13
N PRO A 346 -2.79 -21.88 -7.89
CA PRO A 346 -4.04 -21.78 -7.13
C PRO A 346 -5.19 -22.48 -7.87
N LYS A 347 -6.07 -23.12 -7.11
CA LYS A 347 -7.29 -23.78 -7.58
C LYS A 347 -8.51 -22.94 -7.25
N TRP A 348 -8.75 -21.90 -8.04
CA TRP A 348 -9.84 -20.95 -7.80
C TRP A 348 -11.22 -21.60 -7.77
N LYS A 349 -12.10 -21.05 -6.93
CA LYS A 349 -13.51 -21.45 -6.81
C LYS A 349 -14.39 -20.20 -6.67
N PRO A 350 -15.17 -19.86 -7.71
CA PRO A 350 -15.28 -20.52 -9.01
C PRO A 350 -14.00 -20.46 -9.87
N ALA A 351 -13.89 -21.36 -10.86
CA ALA A 351 -12.69 -21.50 -11.68
C ALA A 351 -12.74 -20.63 -12.95
N ALA A 352 -13.93 -20.24 -13.40
CA ALA A 352 -14.15 -19.40 -14.57
C ALA A 352 -14.92 -18.10 -14.24
N LEU A 353 -14.80 -17.09 -15.09
CA LEU A 353 -15.47 -15.79 -14.91
C LEU A 353 -17.00 -15.94 -14.98
N GLU A 354 -17.47 -16.79 -15.89
CA GLU A 354 -18.89 -17.03 -16.17
C GLU A 354 -19.62 -17.69 -14.98
N GLU A 355 -18.88 -18.34 -14.10
CA GLU A 355 -19.39 -18.99 -12.89
C GLU A 355 -19.53 -18.02 -11.70
N VAL A 356 -18.92 -16.82 -11.78
CA VAL A 356 -19.12 -15.76 -10.78
C VAL A 356 -20.40 -15.01 -11.12
N SER A 357 -21.48 -15.28 -10.38
CA SER A 357 -22.76 -14.61 -10.61
C SER A 357 -22.75 -13.14 -10.19
N ASP A 358 -23.53 -12.31 -10.88
CA ASP A 358 -23.70 -10.90 -10.51
C ASP A 358 -24.31 -10.76 -9.11
N GLU A 359 -25.22 -11.66 -8.73
CA GLU A 359 -25.78 -11.71 -7.38
C GLU A 359 -24.71 -11.93 -6.30
N PHE A 360 -23.74 -12.81 -6.54
CA PHE A 360 -22.63 -13.01 -5.62
C PHE A 360 -21.80 -11.73 -5.49
N VAL A 361 -21.48 -11.09 -6.62
CA VAL A 361 -20.75 -9.81 -6.62
C VAL A 361 -21.56 -8.75 -5.86
N ASP A 362 -22.86 -8.59 -6.12
CA ASP A 362 -23.74 -7.65 -5.40
C ASP A 362 -23.72 -7.87 -3.89
N ASN A 363 -23.77 -9.13 -3.46
CA ASN A 363 -23.73 -9.49 -2.05
C ASN A 363 -22.42 -9.05 -1.36
N CYS A 364 -21.29 -9.07 -2.07
CA CYS A 364 -20.00 -8.61 -1.52
C CYS A 364 -19.96 -7.09 -1.25
N PHE A 365 -20.78 -6.29 -1.94
CA PHE A 365 -20.83 -4.82 -1.78
C PHE A 365 -21.87 -4.36 -0.75
N LYS A 366 -22.72 -5.26 -0.25
CA LYS A 366 -23.80 -4.92 0.69
C LYS A 366 -23.26 -4.36 2.01
N PRO A 367 -23.94 -3.37 2.62
CA PRO A 367 -23.57 -2.86 3.94
C PRO A 367 -23.54 -3.96 5.01
N LEU A 368 -22.59 -3.87 5.94
CA LEU A 368 -22.47 -4.77 7.10
C LEU A 368 -23.27 -4.28 8.33
N GLY A 369 -24.22 -3.37 8.15
CA GLY A 369 -24.99 -2.78 9.24
C GLY A 369 -24.11 -2.09 10.29
N ASN A 370 -24.25 -2.48 11.55
CA ASN A 370 -23.48 -1.89 12.66
C ASN A 370 -21.97 -2.19 12.59
N ASP A 371 -21.59 -3.25 11.88
CA ASP A 371 -20.20 -3.71 11.75
C ASP A 371 -19.44 -3.03 10.61
N ASP A 372 -20.09 -2.13 9.86
CA ASP A 372 -19.45 -1.41 8.76
C ASP A 372 -18.27 -0.53 9.24
N LEU A 373 -17.40 -0.11 8.32
CA LEU A 373 -16.25 0.72 8.66
C LEU A 373 -16.71 2.14 9.07
N LYS A 374 -16.33 2.52 10.29
CA LYS A 374 -16.49 3.86 10.86
C LYS A 374 -15.11 4.51 10.96
N LEU A 375 -14.94 5.63 10.27
CA LEU A 375 -13.70 6.40 10.10
C LEU A 375 -13.71 7.72 10.87
#